data_AF-A0A7Y5QDM6-F1
#
_entry.id   AF-A0A7Y5QDM6-F1
#
_cell.length_a   1.000
_cell.length_b   1.000
_cell.length_c   1.000
_cell.angle_alpha   90.00
_cell.angle_beta   90.00
_cell.angle_gamma   90.00
#
_symmetry.space_group_name_H-M   'P 1'
#
loop_
_entity.id
_entity.type
_entity.pdbx_description
1 polymer ?
#
loop_
_entity_poly.entity_id
_entity_poly.type
_entity_poly.pdbx_seq_one_letter_code
_entity_poly.pdbx_strand_id
1 'polypeptide(L)'
;MILTRQTVSDKLLEYLNQHITLADLVDWAENTFVDGVLEPDEDVDLLNDILGYLAAADTAQFPLTWDVCADFLDKLGVKVQVVAVRQAS
;
A
#
# COMPACT_ATOMS: atom_id res chain seq x y z
N MET A 1 14.73 5.73 -3.76
CA MET A 1 13.86 6.24 -2.67
C MET A 1 14.12 5.37 -1.45
N ILE A 2 14.20 5.92 -0.23
CA ILE A 2 14.22 5.07 0.97
C ILE A 2 12.77 4.68 1.28
N LEU A 3 12.50 3.39 1.33
CA LEU A 3 11.21 2.86 1.73
C LEU A 3 11.23 2.46 3.17
N THR A 4 10.28 3.02 3.90
CA THR A 4 10.00 2.71 5.29
C THR A 4 8.56 2.23 5.41
N ARG A 5 8.17 1.72 6.58
CA ARG A 5 6.76 1.44 6.89
C ARG A 5 5.85 2.63 6.60
N GLN A 6 6.30 3.84 6.96
CA GLN A 6 5.57 5.08 6.73
C GLN A 6 5.35 5.34 5.22
N THR A 7 6.40 5.16 4.42
CA THR A 7 6.33 5.37 2.96
C THR A 7 5.26 4.49 2.31
N VAL A 8 5.23 3.20 2.68
CA VAL A 8 4.24 2.24 2.16
C VAL A 8 2.85 2.56 2.68
N SER A 9 2.71 2.87 3.98
CA SER A 9 1.40 3.20 4.54
C SER A 9 0.81 4.45 3.91
N ASP A 10 1.63 5.49 3.65
CA ASP A 10 1.16 6.73 3.03
C ASP A 10 0.62 6.49 1.62
N LYS A 11 1.31 5.65 0.83
CA LYS A 11 0.85 5.32 -0.52
C LYS A 11 -0.42 4.49 -0.54
N LEU A 12 -0.55 3.54 0.38
CA LEU A 12 -1.78 2.76 0.51
C LEU A 12 -2.95 3.64 0.99
N LEU A 13 -2.69 4.62 1.87
CA LEU A 13 -3.69 5.60 2.30
C LEU A 13 -4.08 6.58 1.17
N GLU A 14 -3.14 7.01 0.32
CA GLU A 14 -3.48 7.79 -0.88
C GLU A 14 -4.45 7.04 -1.79
N TYR A 15 -4.23 5.73 -1.99
CA TYR A 15 -5.14 4.88 -2.76
C TYR A 15 -6.51 4.75 -2.09
N LEU A 16 -6.56 4.42 -0.80
CA LEU A 16 -7.82 4.27 -0.05
C LEU A 16 -8.64 5.56 0.01
N ASN A 17 -7.98 6.73 0.03
CA ASN A 17 -8.63 8.03 -0.01
C ASN A 17 -8.89 8.54 -1.44
N GLN A 18 -8.71 7.70 -2.46
CA GLN A 18 -8.94 8.02 -3.87
C GLN A 18 -8.12 9.21 -4.39
N HIS A 19 -6.96 9.48 -3.78
CA HIS A 19 -6.02 10.47 -4.29
C HIS A 19 -5.20 9.95 -5.47
N ILE A 20 -5.02 8.63 -5.53
CA ILE A 20 -4.40 7.91 -6.65
C ILE A 20 -5.27 6.73 -7.07
N THR A 21 -5.10 6.26 -8.30
CA THR A 21 -5.81 5.08 -8.80
C THR A 21 -5.12 3.77 -8.37
N LEU A 22 -5.78 2.63 -8.59
CA LEU A 22 -5.13 1.32 -8.41
C LEU A 22 -3.92 1.17 -9.34
N ALA A 23 -4.02 1.63 -10.59
CA ALA A 23 -2.92 1.58 -11.55
C ALA A 23 -1.72 2.40 -11.06
N ASP A 24 -1.94 3.61 -10.54
CA ASP A 24 -0.86 4.43 -9.98
C ASP A 24 -0.17 3.74 -8.79
N LEU A 25 -0.93 3.02 -7.95
CA LEU A 25 -0.38 2.27 -6.82
C LEU A 25 0.47 1.07 -7.28
N VAL A 26 -0.02 0.32 -8.28
CA VAL A 26 0.70 -0.82 -8.88
C VAL A 26 1.98 -0.33 -9.55
N ASP A 27 1.89 0.69 -10.41
CA ASP A 27 3.05 1.30 -11.07
C ASP A 27 4.08 1.81 -10.05
N TRP A 28 3.61 2.44 -8.96
CA TRP A 28 4.50 2.86 -7.88
C TRP A 28 5.20 1.67 -7.22
N ALA A 29 4.48 0.60 -6.92
CA ALA A 29 5.05 -0.60 -6.30
C ALA A 29 6.08 -1.29 -7.20
N GLU A 30 5.78 -1.45 -8.50
CA GLU A 30 6.70 -2.06 -9.47
C GLU A 30 8.01 -1.27 -9.61
N ASN A 31 7.94 0.05 -9.82
CA ASN A 31 9.13 0.90 -9.93
C ASN A 31 9.95 0.92 -8.64
N THR A 32 9.25 0.91 -7.51
CA THR A 32 9.87 0.90 -6.19
C THR A 32 10.57 -0.42 -5.88
N PHE A 33 10.02 -1.54 -6.33
CA PHE A 33 10.62 -2.87 -6.14
C PHE A 33 11.97 -2.99 -6.86
N VAL A 34 12.15 -2.27 -7.98
CA VAL A 34 13.39 -2.26 -8.77
C VAL A 34 14.43 -1.26 -8.21
N ASP A 35 14.00 -0.04 -7.88
CA ASP A 35 14.89 1.09 -7.61
C ASP A 35 14.92 1.54 -6.13
N GLY A 36 14.11 0.90 -5.28
CA GLY A 36 13.96 1.24 -3.87
C GLY A 36 15.10 0.71 -3.01
N VAL A 37 15.44 1.47 -1.96
CA VAL A 37 16.26 0.99 -0.85
C VAL A 37 15.33 0.82 0.33
N LEU A 38 15.18 -0.41 0.83
CA LEU A 38 14.29 -0.75 1.94
C LEU A 38 15.04 -0.55 3.25
N GLU A 39 14.52 0.29 4.15
CA GLU A 39 15.11 0.54 5.46
C GLU A 39 14.02 0.72 6.54
N PRO A 40 14.29 0.35 7.80
CA PRO A 40 15.49 -0.34 8.28
C PRO A 40 15.55 -1.82 7.85
N ASP A 41 16.73 -2.45 7.96
CA ASP A 41 16.96 -3.86 7.56
C ASP A 41 15.95 -4.85 8.18
N GLU A 42 15.51 -4.59 9.42
CA GLU A 42 14.54 -5.43 10.14
C GLU A 42 13.14 -5.44 9.51
N ASP A 43 12.83 -4.46 8.66
CA ASP A 43 11.54 -4.33 7.98
C ASP A 43 11.56 -4.86 6.54
N VAL A 44 12.74 -5.23 6.01
CA VAL A 44 12.94 -5.57 4.60
C VAL A 44 12.01 -6.69 4.14
N ASP A 45 11.89 -7.77 4.93
CA ASP A 45 11.03 -8.91 4.58
C ASP A 45 9.54 -8.49 4.52
N LEU A 46 9.08 -7.76 5.54
CA LEU A 46 7.70 -7.26 5.61
C LEU A 46 7.39 -6.32 4.43
N LEU A 47 8.28 -5.39 4.15
CA LEU A 47 8.09 -4.40 3.09
C LEU A 47 8.13 -5.07 1.71
N ASN A 48 9.01 -6.05 1.49
CA ASN A 48 9.04 -6.82 0.25
C ASN A 48 7.76 -7.61 0.01
N ASP A 49 7.24 -8.28 1.05
CA ASP A 49 6.00 -9.05 0.94
C ASP A 49 4.82 -8.14 0.53
N ILE A 50 4.70 -6.97 1.18
CA ILE A 50 3.64 -6.01 0.86
C ILE A 50 3.84 -5.42 -0.54
N LEU A 51 5.04 -4.96 -0.88
CA LEU A 51 5.33 -4.36 -2.19
C LEU A 51 5.12 -5.36 -3.33
N GLY A 52 5.56 -6.60 -3.15
CA GLY A 52 5.36 -7.67 -4.13
C GLY A 52 3.88 -7.95 -4.37
N TYR A 53 3.06 -7.92 -3.31
CA TYR A 53 1.61 -8.02 -3.46
C TYR A 53 1.02 -6.81 -4.20
N LEU A 54 1.42 -5.59 -3.80
CA LEU A 54 0.94 -4.36 -4.41
C LEU A 54 1.30 -4.26 -5.90
N ALA A 55 2.49 -4.73 -6.30
CA ALA A 55 2.93 -4.79 -7.69
C ALA A 55 2.12 -5.78 -8.56
N ALA A 56 1.34 -6.67 -7.96
CA ALA A 56 0.47 -7.61 -8.67
C ALA A 56 -1.03 -7.35 -8.44
N ALA A 57 -1.38 -6.23 -7.79
CA ALA A 57 -2.70 -5.99 -7.19
C ALA A 57 -3.84 -5.77 -8.21
N ASP A 58 -3.51 -5.53 -9.48
CA ASP A 58 -4.47 -5.41 -10.59
C ASP A 58 -4.84 -6.76 -11.22
N THR A 59 -4.27 -7.85 -10.72
CA THR A 59 -4.57 -9.21 -11.19
C THR A 59 -5.67 -9.88 -10.36
N ALA A 60 -6.31 -10.89 -10.94
CA ALA A 60 -7.35 -11.67 -10.24
C ALA A 60 -6.79 -12.53 -9.09
N GLN A 61 -5.48 -12.80 -9.08
CA GLN A 61 -4.82 -13.64 -8.08
C GLN A 61 -4.48 -12.87 -6.81
N PHE A 62 -4.32 -11.55 -6.90
CA PHE A 62 -3.90 -10.68 -5.80
C PHE A 62 -4.87 -9.49 -5.61
N PRO A 63 -6.16 -9.73 -5.37
CA PRO A 63 -7.12 -8.64 -5.27
C PRO A 63 -6.86 -7.77 -4.04
N LEU A 64 -6.75 -6.45 -4.24
CA LEU A 64 -6.60 -5.49 -3.16
C LEU A 64 -7.94 -5.19 -2.47
N THR A 65 -8.41 -6.14 -1.66
CA THR A 65 -9.65 -5.99 -0.89
C THR A 65 -9.45 -5.07 0.32
N TRP A 66 -10.55 -4.59 0.91
CA TRP A 66 -10.50 -3.83 2.16
C TRP A 66 -9.76 -4.57 3.28
N ASP A 67 -10.03 -5.87 3.45
CA ASP A 67 -9.39 -6.68 4.50
C ASP A 67 -7.88 -6.80 4.29
N VAL A 68 -7.43 -6.93 3.03
CA VAL A 68 -6.00 -6.92 2.67
C VAL A 68 -5.37 -5.57 2.99
N CYS A 69 -6.01 -4.46 2.61
CA CYS A 69 -5.52 -3.12 2.93
C CYS A 69 -5.40 -2.89 4.44
N ALA A 70 -6.41 -3.32 5.20
CA ALA A 70 -6.43 -3.17 6.65
C ALA A 70 -5.33 -4.03 7.33
N ASP A 71 -5.12 -5.26 6.87
CA ASP A 71 -4.04 -6.15 7.36
C ASP A 71 -2.65 -5.57 7.07
N PHE A 72 -2.42 -5.07 5.85
CA PHE A 72 -1.16 -4.40 5.50
C PHE A 72 -0.91 -3.18 6.38
N LEU A 73 -1.92 -2.32 6.57
CA LEU A 73 -1.76 -1.13 7.41
C LEU A 73 -1.51 -1.50 8.87
N ASP A 74 -2.17 -2.51 9.43
CA ASP A 74 -1.91 -2.97 10.80
C ASP A 74 -0.47 -3.48 10.97
N LYS A 75 0.04 -4.28 10.02
CA LYS A 75 1.45 -4.73 9.99
C LYS A 75 2.44 -3.57 9.88
N LEU A 76 2.08 -2.52 9.14
CA LEU A 76 2.86 -1.28 9.02
C LEU A 76 2.75 -0.38 10.25
N GLY A 77 1.91 -0.71 11.23
CA GLY A 77 1.72 0.04 12.48
C GLY A 77 0.62 1.10 12.43
N VAL A 78 -0.25 1.06 11.41
CA VAL A 78 -1.34 2.01 11.18
C VAL A 78 -2.69 1.31 11.34
N LYS A 79 -3.49 1.76 12.32
CA LYS A 79 -4.90 1.36 12.39
C LYS A 79 -5.77 2.24 11.51
N VAL A 80 -6.61 1.60 10.70
CA VAL A 80 -7.57 2.28 9.83
C VAL A 80 -9.01 2.19 10.33
N GLN A 81 -9.78 3.24 10.04
CA GLN A 81 -11.20 3.33 10.29
C GLN A 81 -11.88 3.94 9.06
N VAL A 82 -13.01 3.36 8.64
CA VAL A 82 -13.85 3.95 7.58
C VAL A 82 -14.77 5.01 8.18
N VAL A 83 -14.77 6.21 7.59
CA VAL A 83 -15.70 7.30 7.92
C VAL A 83 -16.46 7.68 6.65
N ALA A 84 -17.79 7.51 6.67
CA ALA A 84 -18.63 7.88 5.55
C ALA A 84 -18.91 9.39 5.55
N VAL A 85 -18.63 10.06 4.44
CA VAL A 85 -19.05 11.45 4.17
C VAL A 85 -20.27 11.45 3.26
N ARG A 86 -21.31 12.20 3.63
CA ARG A 86 -22.50 12.35 2.78
C ARG A 86 -22.19 13.31 1.65
N GLN A 87 -22.47 12.90 0.42
CA GLN A 87 -22.49 13.85 -0.69
C GLN A 87 -23.73 14.74 -0.56
N ALA A 88 -23.58 16.04 -0.83
CA ALA A 88 -24.71 16.95 -0.91
C ALA A 88 -25.60 16.50 -2.08
N SER A 89 -26.90 16.38 -1.80
CA SER A 89 -27.93 16.03 -2.79
C SER A 89 -28.04 17.06 -3.92
#